data_AF-A0A2P5EW99-F1
#
_entry.id   AF-A0A2P5EW99-F1
#
_cell.length_a   1.000
_cell.length_b   1.000
_cell.length_c   1.000
_cell.angle_alpha   90.00
_cell.angle_beta   90.00
_cell.angle_gamma   90.00
#
_symmetry.space_group_name_H-M   'P 1'
#
loop_
_entity.id
_entity.type
_entity.pdbx_description
1 polymer ?
#
loop_
_entity_poly.entity_id
_entity_poly.type
_entity_poly.pdbx_seq_one_letter_code
_entity_poly.pdbx_strand_id
1 'polypeptide(L)'
;MGIEPVIMSAGELESERAGEPGKLIRERYRTASQVVQNQGKMSCLMINDIDAGLGRFGEQPNLEDIVNIVHRMYEKDGISKDEVISIVNKFPNQALDFYGALRSRTYDRSISKWVDDIGGVENLGDKLLKRRKNEKLPVFTPPKQTVEALLESGYSLLKEQQLIMETRLSKEYMKNIDD
;
A
#
# COMPACT_ATOMS: atom_id res chain seq x y z
N MET A 1 16.61 14.64 -1.35
CA MET A 1 17.59 14.69 -0.24
C MET A 1 18.56 13.52 -0.46
N GLY A 2 19.82 13.79 -0.80
CA GLY A 2 20.79 12.78 -1.25
C GLY A 2 21.39 11.92 -0.13
N ILE A 3 20.54 11.21 0.61
CA ILE A 3 20.94 10.22 1.61
C ILE A 3 20.77 8.83 1.01
N GLU A 4 21.77 7.98 1.19
CA GLU A 4 21.73 6.57 0.77
C GLU A 4 21.57 5.68 2.02
N PRO A 5 20.34 5.28 2.38
CA PRO A 5 20.10 4.51 3.59
C PRO A 5 20.53 3.05 3.42
N VAL A 6 21.08 2.47 4.49
CA VAL A 6 21.20 1.03 4.64
C VAL A 6 19.95 0.54 5.36
N ILE A 7 19.11 -0.21 4.64
CA ILE A 7 17.78 -0.63 5.12
C ILE A 7 17.88 -2.05 5.67
N MET A 8 17.16 -2.30 6.77
CA MET A 8 16.87 -3.64 7.26
C MET A 8 15.45 -3.70 7.87
N SER A 9 14.86 -4.89 7.89
CA SER A 9 13.55 -5.15 8.52
C SER A 9 13.71 -5.68 9.95
N ALA A 10 12.73 -5.42 10.82
CA ALA A 10 12.64 -6.03 12.14
C ALA A 10 12.65 -7.57 12.10
N GLY A 11 12.08 -8.18 11.06
CA GLY A 11 12.11 -9.64 10.90
C GLY A 11 13.52 -10.20 10.73
N GLU A 12 14.48 -9.42 10.20
CA GLU A 12 15.89 -9.84 10.14
C GLU A 12 16.56 -9.89 11.53
N LEU A 13 15.93 -9.30 12.54
CA LEU A 13 16.40 -9.29 13.93
C LEU A 13 15.79 -10.42 14.77
N GLU A 14 14.86 -11.20 14.22
CA GLU A 14 14.29 -12.36 14.90
C GLU A 14 15.26 -13.54 14.81
N SER A 15 15.93 -13.86 15.91
CA SER A 15 16.86 -14.99 16.00
C SER A 15 16.73 -15.73 17.33
N GLU A 16 16.75 -17.05 17.27
CA GLU A 16 16.81 -17.94 18.44
C GLU A 16 18.19 -17.85 19.14
N ARG A 17 19.22 -17.36 18.44
CA ARG A 17 20.59 -17.30 18.93
C ARG A 17 20.90 -15.93 19.49
N ALA A 18 21.13 -15.89 20.80
CA ALA A 18 21.57 -14.70 21.49
C ALA A 18 22.83 -14.08 20.84
N GLY A 19 22.77 -12.77 20.57
CA GLY A 19 23.88 -11.99 20.03
C GLY A 19 23.91 -11.85 18.51
N GLU A 20 23.18 -12.67 17.75
CA GLU A 20 23.05 -12.51 16.28
C GLU A 20 22.38 -11.18 15.89
N PRO A 21 21.25 -10.76 16.51
CA PRO A 21 20.61 -9.49 16.16
C PRO A 21 21.55 -8.30 16.41
N GLY A 22 22.27 -8.31 17.53
CA GLY A 22 23.25 -7.28 17.86
C GLY A 22 24.46 -7.26 16.92
N LYS A 23 24.88 -8.41 16.41
CA LYS A 23 25.94 -8.49 15.38
C LYS A 23 25.45 -7.90 14.06
N LEU A 24 24.25 -8.26 13.63
CA LEU A 24 23.65 -7.78 12.39
C LEU A 24 23.51 -6.24 12.39
N ILE A 25 23.01 -5.65 13.48
CA ILE A 25 22.92 -4.18 13.61
C ILE A 25 24.29 -3.52 13.44
N ARG A 26 25.33 -4.05 14.09
CA ARG A 26 26.70 -3.51 13.96
C ARG A 26 27.24 -3.61 12.53
N GLU A 27 26.95 -4.69 11.83
CA GLU A 27 27.36 -4.89 10.44
C GLU A 27 26.65 -3.90 9.50
N ARG A 28 25.33 -3.73 9.65
CA ARG A 28 24.56 -2.77 8.86
C ARG A 28 24.98 -1.32 9.16
N TYR A 29 25.25 -0.99 10.43
CA TYR A 29 25.78 0.32 10.81
C TYR A 29 27.16 0.60 10.20
N ARG A 30 28.07 -0.38 10.20
CA ARG A 30 29.37 -0.27 9.52
C ARG A 30 29.22 -0.10 8.02
N THR A 31 28.26 -0.78 7.41
CA THR A 31 27.95 -0.63 5.99
C THR A 31 27.53 0.81 5.68
N ALA A 32 26.66 1.41 6.50
CA ALA A 32 26.29 2.82 6.35
C ALA A 32 27.49 3.76 6.49
N SER A 33 28.38 3.50 7.47
CA SER A 33 29.63 4.26 7.61
C SER A 33 30.55 4.15 6.39
N GLN A 34 30.64 2.96 5.78
CA GLN A 34 31.42 2.76 4.56
C GLN A 34 30.85 3.51 3.36
N VAL A 35 29.52 3.64 3.26
CA VAL A 35 28.90 4.50 2.22
C VAL A 35 29.37 5.94 2.39
N VAL A 36 29.41 6.45 3.63
CA VAL A 36 29.93 7.81 3.91
C VAL A 36 31.41 7.94 3.55
N GLN A 37 32.24 6.99 3.99
CA GLN A 37 33.69 7.06 3.82
C GLN A 37 34.14 6.88 2.36
N ASN A 38 33.56 5.90 1.66
CA ASN A 38 34.05 5.47 0.36
C ASN A 38 33.34 6.18 -0.81
N GLN A 39 32.07 6.54 -0.62
CA GLN A 39 31.27 7.15 -1.69
C GLN A 39 31.04 8.65 -1.47
N GLY A 40 31.38 9.20 -0.29
CA GLY A 40 31.15 10.61 0.05
C GLY A 40 29.68 11.00 0.14
N LYS A 41 28.76 10.03 0.23
CA LYS A 41 27.31 10.26 0.35
C LYS A 41 26.89 10.16 1.80
N MET A 42 25.97 11.03 2.23
CA MET A 42 25.34 10.87 3.53
C MET A 42 24.60 9.52 3.59
N SER A 43 24.72 8.82 4.70
CA SER A 43 24.08 7.52 4.91
C SER A 43 23.61 7.38 6.35
N CYS A 44 22.59 6.56 6.55
CA CYS A 44 22.07 6.19 7.86
C CYS A 44 21.67 4.71 7.84
N LEU A 45 21.63 4.09 9.02
CA LEU A 45 20.96 2.80 9.20
C LEU A 45 19.47 3.06 9.46
N MET A 46 18.61 2.49 8.61
CA MET A 46 17.16 2.54 8.76
C MET A 46 16.64 1.14 9.07
N ILE A 47 16.06 0.97 10.25
CA ILE A 47 15.41 -0.28 10.67
C ILE A 47 13.90 -0.06 10.56
N ASN A 48 13.24 -0.82 9.70
CA ASN A 48 11.80 -0.70 9.46
C ASN A 48 10.99 -1.70 10.30
N ASP A 49 9.73 -1.33 10.60
CA ASP A 49 8.73 -2.18 11.24
C ASP A 49 9.12 -2.72 12.64
N ILE A 50 9.87 -1.94 13.41
CA ILE A 50 10.22 -2.31 14.79
C ILE A 50 9.11 -1.90 15.76
N ASP A 51 8.36 -2.88 16.27
CA ASP A 51 7.35 -2.69 17.33
C ASP A 51 8.02 -2.60 18.71
N ALA A 52 8.93 -1.63 18.88
CA ALA A 52 9.65 -1.40 20.13
C ALA A 52 9.39 0.02 20.67
N GLY A 53 9.26 0.14 21.99
CA GLY A 53 9.05 1.42 22.69
C GLY A 53 10.30 2.33 22.73
N LEU A 54 11.06 2.42 21.64
CA LEU A 54 12.29 3.22 21.56
C LEU A 54 11.99 4.56 20.87
N GLY A 55 11.74 5.59 21.68
CA GLY A 55 11.53 6.96 21.20
C GLY A 55 10.18 7.13 20.50
N ARG A 56 9.25 7.87 21.12
CA ARG A 56 8.03 8.28 20.43
C ARG A 56 8.35 9.52 19.59
N PHE A 57 8.56 9.34 18.29
CA PHE A 57 8.57 10.42 17.31
C PHE A 57 7.39 10.21 16.38
N GLY A 58 6.38 11.07 16.48
CA GLY A 58 5.22 11.04 15.61
C GLY A 58 3.98 11.56 16.33
N GLU A 59 3.57 12.77 15.99
CA GLU A 59 2.16 13.13 16.10
C GLU A 59 1.40 12.33 15.02
N GLN A 60 0.16 11.95 15.32
CA GLN A 60 -0.70 11.39 14.28
C GLN A 60 -0.89 12.47 13.20
N PRO A 61 -0.83 12.10 11.91
CA PRO A 61 -1.02 13.06 10.83
C PRO A 61 -2.36 13.76 11.01
N ASN A 62 -2.35 15.09 10.93
CA ASN A 62 -3.58 15.86 11.01
C ASN A 62 -4.36 15.76 9.67
N LEU A 63 -5.56 16.33 9.63
CA LEU A 63 -6.40 16.29 8.42
C LEU A 63 -5.71 16.90 7.19
N GLU A 64 -4.94 17.97 7.37
CA GLU A 64 -4.22 18.63 6.28
C GLU A 64 -3.10 17.74 5.74
N ASP A 65 -2.37 17.04 6.61
CA ASP A 65 -1.36 16.05 6.22
C ASP A 65 -1.99 14.94 5.37
N ILE A 66 -3.13 14.39 5.83
CA ILE A 66 -3.87 13.35 5.10
C ILE A 66 -4.30 13.86 3.73
N VAL A 67 -4.92 15.05 3.65
CA VAL A 67 -5.34 15.65 2.38
C VAL A 67 -4.17 15.84 1.43
N ASN A 68 -3.02 16.33 1.93
CA ASN A 68 -1.83 16.53 1.11
C ASN A 68 -1.26 15.21 0.58
N ILE A 69 -1.22 14.16 1.41
CA ILE A 69 -0.76 12.82 1.01
C ILE A 69 -1.69 12.23 -0.06
N VAL A 70 -3.02 12.28 0.16
CA VAL A 70 -4.01 11.75 -0.78
C VAL A 70 -4.01 12.54 -2.09
N HIS A 71 -3.85 13.87 -2.03
CA HIS A 71 -3.74 14.68 -3.23
C HIS A 71 -2.51 14.31 -4.07
N ARG A 72 -1.36 14.07 -3.42
CA ARG A 72 -0.17 13.54 -4.12
C ARG A 72 -0.40 12.17 -4.73
N MET A 73 -1.19 11.32 -4.08
CA MET A 73 -1.56 10.01 -4.62
C MET A 73 -2.36 10.11 -5.92
N TYR A 74 -3.22 11.13 -6.05
CA TYR A 74 -4.09 11.32 -7.23
C TYR A 74 -3.59 12.39 -8.21
N GLU A 75 -2.38 12.93 -8.02
CA GLU A 75 -1.81 14.01 -8.84
C GLU A 75 -1.79 13.66 -10.33
N LYS A 76 -1.46 12.40 -10.66
CA LYS A 76 -1.43 11.91 -12.05
C LYS A 76 -2.81 11.65 -12.64
N ASP A 77 -3.83 11.55 -11.80
CA ASP A 77 -5.21 11.26 -12.22
C ASP A 77 -6.03 12.55 -12.43
N GLY A 78 -5.45 13.73 -12.13
CA GLY A 78 -6.05 15.03 -12.37
C GLY A 78 -7.14 15.43 -11.37
N ILE A 79 -7.20 14.76 -10.21
CA ILE A 79 -8.14 15.11 -9.14
C ILE A 79 -7.62 16.33 -8.38
N SER A 80 -8.43 17.38 -8.30
CA SER A 80 -8.09 18.62 -7.62
C SER A 80 -8.01 18.44 -6.10
N LYS A 81 -7.31 19.36 -5.42
CA LYS A 81 -7.20 19.32 -3.95
C LYS A 81 -8.57 19.47 -3.27
N ASP A 82 -9.47 20.29 -3.83
CA ASP A 82 -10.82 20.49 -3.29
C ASP A 82 -11.67 19.21 -3.39
N GLU A 83 -11.55 18.46 -4.49
CA GLU A 83 -12.20 17.17 -4.64
C GLU A 83 -11.64 16.14 -3.65
N VAL A 84 -10.32 16.13 -3.42
CA VAL A 84 -9.70 15.29 -2.39
C VAL A 84 -10.23 15.63 -1.00
N ILE A 85 -10.34 16.92 -0.66
CA ILE A 85 -10.94 17.35 0.61
C ILE A 85 -12.36 16.79 0.74
N SER A 86 -13.17 16.84 -0.32
CA SER A 86 -14.51 16.27 -0.31
C SER A 86 -14.49 14.76 -0.05
N ILE A 87 -13.56 14.01 -0.67
CA ILE A 87 -13.44 12.55 -0.47
C ILE A 87 -13.00 12.22 0.96
N VAL A 88 -11.97 12.90 1.47
CA VAL A 88 -11.44 12.68 2.83
C VAL A 88 -12.50 13.00 3.89
N ASN A 89 -13.21 14.12 3.74
CA ASN A 89 -14.30 14.48 4.64
C ASN A 89 -15.47 13.48 4.59
N LYS A 90 -15.66 12.80 3.46
CA LYS A 90 -16.72 11.81 3.30
C LYS A 90 -16.40 10.49 3.99
N PHE A 91 -15.12 10.16 4.11
CA PHE A 91 -14.62 8.92 4.72
C PHE A 91 -13.66 9.23 5.88
N PRO A 92 -14.14 9.87 6.97
CA PRO A 92 -13.29 10.20 8.09
C PRO A 92 -12.78 8.94 8.80
N ASN A 93 -11.67 9.08 9.52
CA ASN A 93 -11.05 8.00 10.32
C ASN A 93 -10.60 6.77 9.53
N GLN A 94 -10.44 6.89 8.21
CA GLN A 94 -9.84 5.85 7.38
C GLN A 94 -8.32 5.99 7.36
N ALA A 95 -7.62 4.86 7.35
CA ALA A 95 -6.17 4.83 7.16
C ALA A 95 -5.79 5.26 5.73
N LEU A 96 -4.53 5.64 5.52
CA LEU A 96 -4.06 6.18 4.23
C LEU A 96 -4.18 5.16 3.08
N ASP A 97 -4.03 3.87 3.38
CA ASP A 97 -4.17 2.76 2.45
C ASP A 97 -5.59 2.64 1.87
N PHE A 98 -6.62 3.02 2.64
CA PHE A 98 -8.01 3.06 2.16
C PHE A 98 -8.15 3.93 0.91
N TYR A 99 -7.53 5.12 0.88
CA TYR A 99 -7.56 6.02 -0.27
C TYR A 99 -6.78 5.44 -1.47
N GLY A 100 -5.72 4.68 -1.20
CA GLY A 100 -5.07 3.87 -2.24
C GLY A 100 -6.00 2.80 -2.81
N ALA A 101 -6.74 2.12 -1.95
CA ALA A 101 -7.71 1.09 -2.33
C ALA A 101 -8.87 1.65 -3.15
N LEU A 102 -9.36 2.87 -2.88
CA LEU A 102 -10.37 3.55 -3.71
C LEU A 102 -9.93 3.61 -5.17
N ARG A 103 -8.69 4.06 -5.38
CA ARG A 103 -8.09 4.19 -6.70
C ARG A 103 -7.88 2.81 -7.33
N SER A 104 -7.31 1.85 -6.61
CA SER A 104 -7.10 0.50 -7.14
C SER A 104 -8.40 -0.17 -7.59
N ARG A 105 -9.50 0.00 -6.85
CA ARG A 105 -10.83 -0.56 -7.20
C ARG A 105 -11.35 -0.09 -8.56
N THR A 106 -11.09 1.16 -8.95
CA THR A 106 -11.53 1.65 -10.27
C THR A 106 -10.74 1.01 -11.41
N TYR A 107 -9.45 0.74 -11.18
CA TYR A 107 -8.61 -0.03 -12.10
C TYR A 107 -9.09 -1.49 -12.17
N ASP A 108 -9.36 -2.12 -11.03
CA ASP A 108 -9.85 -3.51 -10.98
C ASP A 108 -11.14 -3.68 -11.77
N ARG A 109 -12.10 -2.75 -11.63
CA ARG A 109 -13.34 -2.75 -12.41
C ARG A 109 -13.08 -2.65 -13.92
N SER A 110 -12.12 -1.81 -14.31
CA SER A 110 -11.75 -1.62 -15.71
C SER A 110 -11.04 -2.83 -16.28
N ILE A 111 -10.18 -3.48 -15.49
CA ILE A 111 -9.52 -4.73 -15.84
C ILE A 111 -10.55 -5.85 -15.94
N SER A 112 -11.48 -5.96 -14.99
CA SER A 112 -12.55 -6.96 -15.03
C SER A 112 -13.39 -6.82 -16.30
N LYS A 113 -13.81 -5.59 -16.62
CA LYS A 113 -14.54 -5.32 -17.87
C LYS A 113 -13.72 -5.71 -19.10
N TRP A 114 -12.44 -5.39 -19.12
CA TRP A 114 -11.56 -5.79 -20.22
C TRP A 114 -11.43 -7.32 -20.34
N VAL A 115 -11.36 -8.05 -19.23
CA VAL A 115 -11.34 -9.52 -19.21
C VAL A 115 -12.63 -10.07 -19.81
N ASP A 116 -13.78 -9.49 -19.49
CA ASP A 116 -15.06 -9.88 -20.06
C ASP A 116 -15.10 -9.58 -21.58
N ASP A 117 -14.64 -8.40 -21.99
CA ASP A 117 -14.63 -7.95 -23.39
C ASP A 117 -13.74 -8.82 -24.31
N ILE A 118 -12.67 -9.43 -23.79
CA ILE A 118 -11.80 -10.34 -24.56
C ILE A 118 -12.34 -11.77 -24.67
N GLY A 119 -13.54 -12.03 -24.15
CA GLY A 119 -14.17 -13.35 -24.15
C GLY A 119 -13.95 -14.14 -22.85
N GLY A 120 -13.75 -13.44 -21.73
CA GLY A 120 -13.63 -14.04 -20.40
C GLY A 120 -12.25 -14.60 -20.07
N VAL A 121 -12.14 -15.14 -18.85
CA VAL A 121 -10.89 -15.65 -18.25
C VAL A 121 -10.22 -16.74 -19.10
N GLU A 122 -11.02 -17.56 -19.80
CA GLU A 122 -10.51 -18.64 -20.65
C GLU A 122 -9.60 -18.13 -21.78
N ASN A 123 -9.92 -16.97 -22.34
CA ASN A 123 -9.16 -16.36 -23.44
C ASN A 123 -8.02 -15.46 -22.96
N LEU A 124 -7.91 -15.22 -21.65
CA LEU A 124 -6.93 -14.32 -21.05
C LEU A 124 -5.49 -14.80 -21.29
N GLY A 125 -5.23 -16.09 -21.09
CA GLY A 125 -3.88 -16.67 -21.26
C GLY A 125 -3.40 -16.60 -22.71
N ASP A 126 -4.28 -16.82 -23.68
CA ASP A 126 -3.95 -16.71 -25.09
C ASP A 126 -3.68 -15.26 -25.48
N LYS A 127 -4.50 -14.33 -24.95
CA LYS A 127 -4.32 -12.91 -25.15
C LYS A 127 -3.17 -12.32 -24.36
N LEU A 128 -2.64 -12.88 -23.29
CA LEU A 128 -1.50 -12.28 -22.57
C LEU A 128 -0.17 -12.98 -22.86
N LEU A 129 -0.20 -14.31 -23.03
CA LEU A 129 1.00 -15.15 -23.03
C LEU A 129 1.25 -15.83 -24.39
N LYS A 130 0.22 -16.37 -25.06
CA LYS A 130 0.40 -17.17 -26.28
C LYS A 130 0.40 -16.36 -27.59
N ARG A 131 1.11 -15.22 -27.59
CA ARG A 131 1.19 -14.31 -28.77
C ARG A 131 2.35 -14.65 -29.70
N ARG A 132 2.23 -14.28 -30.98
CA ARG A 132 3.34 -14.35 -31.94
C ARG A 132 4.36 -13.26 -31.62
N LYS A 133 5.65 -13.52 -31.87
CA LYS A 133 6.79 -12.62 -31.55
C LYS A 133 6.67 -11.17 -32.06
N ASN A 134 5.80 -10.91 -33.04
CA ASN A 134 5.62 -9.60 -33.67
C ASN A 134 4.34 -8.86 -33.22
N GLU A 135 3.52 -9.43 -32.32
CA GLU A 135 2.33 -8.74 -31.77
C GLU A 135 2.70 -7.94 -30.51
N LYS A 136 2.38 -6.64 -30.51
CA LYS A 136 2.54 -5.78 -29.32
C LYS A 136 1.54 -6.19 -28.24
N LEU A 137 1.96 -6.13 -26.97
CA LEU A 137 1.08 -6.36 -25.81
C LEU A 137 -0.13 -5.42 -25.85
N PRO A 138 -1.30 -5.84 -25.31
CA PRO A 138 -2.43 -4.94 -25.22
C PRO A 138 -2.03 -3.78 -24.32
N VAL A 139 -2.17 -2.56 -24.84
CA VAL A 139 -1.90 -1.36 -24.05
C VAL A 139 -3.13 -1.09 -23.21
N PHE A 140 -3.02 -1.28 -21.90
CA PHE A 140 -4.06 -0.89 -20.98
C PHE A 140 -4.13 0.63 -20.93
N THR A 141 -5.31 1.19 -21.23
CA THR A 141 -5.56 2.62 -21.04
C THR A 141 -6.14 2.81 -19.65
N PRO A 142 -5.43 3.51 -18.75
CA PRO A 142 -5.93 3.75 -17.40
C PRO A 142 -7.33 4.40 -17.42
N PRO A 143 -8.26 3.94 -16.56
CA PRO A 143 -9.54 4.61 -16.45
C PRO A 143 -9.35 6.02 -15.91
N LYS A 144 -10.07 6.98 -16.51
CA LYS A 144 -10.13 8.34 -15.98
C LYS A 144 -10.76 8.28 -14.59
N GLN A 145 -10.02 8.68 -13.57
CA GLN A 145 -10.56 8.76 -12.22
C GLN A 145 -11.59 9.90 -12.17
N THR A 146 -12.71 9.63 -11.52
CA THR A 146 -13.76 10.60 -11.24
C THR A 146 -14.10 10.52 -9.77
N VAL A 147 -14.52 11.64 -9.18
CA VAL A 147 -14.89 11.70 -7.77
C VAL A 147 -16.02 10.71 -7.49
N GLU A 148 -16.99 10.60 -8.39
CA GLU A 148 -18.12 9.69 -8.29
C GLU A 148 -17.66 8.23 -8.20
N ALA A 149 -16.74 7.80 -9.07
CA ALA A 149 -16.22 6.43 -9.07
C ALA A 149 -15.41 6.11 -7.80
N LEU A 150 -14.67 7.09 -7.27
CA LEU A 150 -13.93 6.94 -6.02
C LEU A 150 -14.88 6.85 -4.81
N LEU A 151 -15.92 7.69 -4.77
CA LEU A 151 -16.95 7.64 -3.73
C LEU A 151 -17.71 6.30 -3.75
N GLU A 152 -18.11 5.84 -4.93
CA GLU A 152 -18.79 4.54 -5.09
C GLU A 152 -17.90 3.39 -4.60
N SER A 153 -16.61 3.42 -4.97
CA SER A 153 -15.63 2.44 -4.50
C SER A 153 -15.46 2.48 -2.98
N GLY A 154 -15.53 3.67 -2.38
CA GLY A 154 -15.42 3.85 -0.94
C GLY A 154 -16.59 3.26 -0.17
N TYR A 155 -17.83 3.50 -0.62
CA TYR A 155 -18.99 2.88 0.00
C TYR A 155 -18.99 1.36 -0.14
N SER A 156 -18.56 0.84 -1.30
CA SER A 156 -18.39 -0.61 -1.49
C SER A 156 -17.39 -1.20 -0.50
N LEU A 157 -16.23 -0.56 -0.34
CA LEU A 157 -15.20 -1.00 0.60
C LEU A 157 -15.67 -0.97 2.05
N LEU A 158 -16.34 0.09 2.48
CA LEU A 158 -16.88 0.17 3.85
C LEU A 158 -17.89 -0.93 4.13
N LYS A 159 -18.77 -1.22 3.16
CA LYS A 159 -19.72 -2.33 3.28
C LYS A 159 -19.01 -3.67 3.42
N GLU A 160 -17.97 -3.91 2.62
CA GLU A 160 -17.16 -5.13 2.73
C GLU A 160 -16.43 -5.24 4.08
N GLN A 161 -15.83 -4.14 4.56
CA GLN A 161 -15.19 -4.10 5.87
C GLN A 161 -16.18 -4.43 7.00
N GLN A 162 -17.38 -3.85 6.95
CA GLN A 162 -18.44 -4.14 7.93
C GLN A 162 -18.83 -5.62 7.91
N LEU A 163 -19.07 -6.21 6.74
CA LEU A 163 -19.41 -7.62 6.60
C LEU A 163 -18.32 -8.55 7.16
N ILE A 164 -17.05 -8.22 6.94
CA ILE A 164 -15.92 -8.98 7.49
C ILE A 164 -15.90 -8.89 9.01
N MET A 165 -16.11 -7.70 9.58
CA MET A 165 -16.16 -7.51 11.04
C MET A 165 -17.32 -8.29 11.66
N GLU A 166 -18.53 -8.18 11.11
CA GLU A 166 -19.72 -8.92 11.57
C GLU A 166 -19.50 -10.43 11.51
N THR A 167 -18.92 -10.93 10.42
CA THR A 167 -18.61 -12.36 10.27
C THR A 167 -17.56 -12.83 11.27
N ARG A 168 -16.53 -12.02 11.55
CA ARG A 168 -15.50 -12.34 12.56
C ARG A 168 -16.09 -12.39 13.96
N LEU A 169 -16.88 -11.38 14.33
CA LEU A 169 -17.60 -11.32 15.61
C LEU A 169 -18.48 -12.54 15.78
N SER A 170 -19.31 -12.88 14.78
CA SER A 170 -20.17 -14.06 14.82
C SER A 170 -19.38 -15.35 15.07
N LYS A 171 -18.25 -15.56 14.36
CA LYS A 171 -17.38 -16.72 14.58
C LYS A 171 -16.77 -16.76 15.98
N GLU A 172 -16.42 -15.62 16.53
CA GLU A 172 -15.86 -15.51 17.89
C GLU A 172 -16.90 -15.84 18.96
N TYR A 173 -18.15 -15.36 18.81
CA TYR A 173 -19.25 -15.72 19.71
C TYR A 173 -19.64 -17.19 19.60
N MET A 174 -19.68 -17.76 18.40
CA MET A 174 -20.05 -19.17 18.19
C MET A 174 -19.00 -20.16 18.71
N LYS A 175 -17.72 -19.78 18.74
CA LYS A 175 -16.66 -20.61 19.35
C LYS A 175 -16.87 -20.86 20.84
N ASN A 176 -17.57 -19.96 21.53
CA ASN A 176 -17.82 -20.04 22.97
C ASN A 176 -19.17 -20.69 23.32
N ILE A 177 -19.87 -21.30 22.34
CA ILE A 177 -21.17 -21.98 22.53
C ILE A 177 -21.02 -23.52 22.56
N ASP A 178 -19.89 -24.05 22.11
CA ASP A 178 -19.59 -25.50 22.08
C ASP A 178 -18.73 -25.98 23.27
N ASP A 179 -18.55 -25.13 24.31
CA ASP A 179 -18.00 -25.48 25.64
C ASP A 179 -19.12 -25.45 26.71
#